data_AF-A0A355Z408-F1
#
_entry.id   AF-A0A355Z408-F1
#
_cell.length_a   1.000
_cell.length_b   1.000
_cell.length_c   1.000
_cell.angle_alpha   90.00
_cell.angle_beta   90.00
_cell.angle_gamma   90.00
#
_symmetry.space_group_name_H-M   'P 1'
#
loop_
_entity.id
_entity.type
_entity.pdbx_description
1 polymer ?
#
loop_
_entity_poly.entity_id
_entity_poly.type
_entity_poly.pdbx_seq_one_letter_code
_entity_poly.pdbx_strand_id
1 'polypeptide(L)' 'MLKTNERAPSPAPTARVTYRAALAKDAADQAEVFYHAVMQGAATHYGLDERRAWANALPREASAWAARQA' A
#
# COMPACT_ATOMS: atom_id res chain seq x y z
N MET A 1 21.01 45.36 27.67
CA MET A 1 20.83 44.87 26.29
C MET A 1 20.71 43.35 26.36
N LEU A 2 19.51 42.82 26.52
CA LEU A 2 19.24 41.37 26.61
C LEU A 2 19.17 40.82 25.18
N LYS A 3 20.04 39.86 24.84
CA LYS A 3 19.99 39.12 23.58
C LYS A 3 18.83 38.13 23.66
N THR A 4 17.80 38.32 22.87
CA THR A 4 16.71 37.34 22.67
C THR A 4 17.29 36.06 22.10
N ASN A 5 17.06 34.95 22.81
CA ASN A 5 17.49 33.62 22.41
C ASN A 5 16.48 33.08 21.39
N GLU A 6 16.82 33.13 20.10
CA GLU A 6 15.98 32.65 19.00
C GLU A 6 15.97 31.12 19.00
N ARG A 7 14.90 30.53 19.55
CA ARG A 7 14.70 29.07 19.53
C ARG A 7 14.51 28.64 18.08
N ALA A 8 15.47 27.88 17.55
CA ALA A 8 15.36 27.28 16.22
C ALA A 8 14.05 26.46 16.11
N PRO A 9 13.35 26.50 14.96
CA PRO A 9 12.11 25.77 14.78
C PRO A 9 12.37 24.26 14.93
N SER A 10 11.53 23.58 15.71
CA SER A 10 11.58 22.11 15.82
C SER A 10 11.23 21.47 14.47
N PRO A 11 11.87 20.35 14.08
CA PRO A 11 11.60 19.72 12.81
C PRO A 11 10.12 19.33 12.71
N ALA A 12 9.51 19.59 11.55
CA ALA A 12 8.13 19.24 11.30
C ALA A 12 7.90 17.72 11.50
N PRO A 13 6.75 17.32 12.07
CA PRO A 13 6.46 15.91 12.31
C PRO A 13 6.49 15.13 10.99
N THR A 14 7.23 14.02 11.00
CA THR A 14 7.31 13.12 9.84
C THR A 14 5.93 12.54 9.55
N ALA A 15 5.49 12.58 8.28
CA ALA A 15 4.21 12.01 7.89
C ALA A 15 4.20 10.50 8.18
N ARG A 16 3.15 10.03 8.86
CA ARG A 16 2.98 8.60 9.21
C ARG A 16 2.71 7.71 7.99
N VAL A 17 2.18 8.30 6.92
CA VAL A 17 1.89 7.62 5.65
C VAL A 17 2.49 8.46 4.53
N THR A 18 3.22 7.81 3.64
CA THR A 18 3.80 8.46 2.46
C THR A 18 3.24 7.80 1.21
N TYR A 19 2.80 8.62 0.26
CA TYR A 19 2.33 8.16 -1.03
C TYR A 19 3.46 8.28 -2.05
N ARG A 20 3.69 7.21 -2.80
CA ARG A 20 4.63 7.16 -3.93
C ARG A 20 4.15 6.13 -4.94
N ALA A 21 4.66 6.21 -6.17
CA ALA A 21 4.50 5.14 -7.13
C ALA A 21 5.05 3.81 -6.56
N ALA A 22 4.36 2.71 -6.86
CA ALA A 22 4.82 1.38 -6.51
C ALA A 22 6.11 1.06 -7.28
N LEU A 23 7.04 0.40 -6.61
CA LEU A 23 8.30 -0.07 -7.15
C LEU A 23 8.28 -1.60 -7.20
N ALA A 24 9.14 -2.21 -8.00
CA ALA A 24 9.23 -3.68 -8.11
C ALA A 24 9.43 -4.37 -6.74
N LYS A 25 10.10 -3.72 -5.78
CA LYS A 25 10.29 -4.25 -4.42
C LYS A 25 8.99 -4.36 -3.60
N ASP A 26 7.95 -3.63 -3.97
CA ASP A 26 6.66 -3.64 -3.29
C ASP A 26 5.74 -4.76 -3.82
N ALA A 27 6.14 -5.46 -4.88
CA ALA A 27 5.28 -6.35 -5.65
C ALA A 27 4.65 -7.48 -4.81
N ALA A 28 5.40 -8.05 -3.86
CA ALA A 28 4.87 -9.06 -2.95
C ALA A 28 3.78 -8.47 -2.03
N ASP A 29 4.02 -7.31 -1.45
CA ASP A 29 3.05 -6.63 -0.59
C ASP A 29 1.80 -6.24 -1.39
N GLN A 30 1.95 -5.80 -2.64
CA GLN A 30 0.82 -5.49 -3.51
C GLN A 30 -0.05 -6.71 -3.79
N ALA A 31 0.57 -7.88 -4.01
CA ALA A 31 -0.13 -9.14 -4.23
C ALA A 31 -1.01 -9.52 -3.02
N GLU A 32 -0.45 -9.40 -1.82
CA GLU A 32 -1.15 -9.68 -0.57
C GLU A 32 -2.29 -8.69 -0.33
N VAL A 33 -2.02 -7.38 -0.46
CA VAL A 33 -3.03 -6.33 -0.27
C VAL A 33 -4.19 -6.51 -1.24
N PHE A 34 -3.93 -6.82 -2.51
CA PHE A 34 -4.99 -7.06 -3.48
C PHE A 34 -5.85 -8.27 -3.13
N TYR A 35 -5.22 -9.41 -2.81
CA TYR A 35 -5.95 -10.60 -2.41
C TYR A 35 -6.87 -10.32 -1.22
N HIS A 36 -6.35 -9.66 -0.19
CA HIS A 36 -7.12 -9.32 1.01
C HIS A 36 -8.22 -8.29 0.73
N ALA A 37 -7.93 -7.27 -0.08
CA ALA A 37 -8.93 -6.27 -0.47
C ALA A 37 -10.11 -6.90 -1.21
N VAL A 38 -9.86 -7.82 -2.14
CA VAL A 38 -10.92 -8.55 -2.86
C VAL A 38 -11.68 -9.48 -1.91
N MET A 39 -10.96 -10.30 -1.15
CA MET A 39 -11.60 -11.29 -0.28
C MET A 39 -12.43 -10.63 0.83
N GLN A 40 -12.00 -9.50 1.39
CA GLN A 40 -12.69 -8.84 2.50
C GLN A 40 -13.67 -7.78 2.02
N GLY A 41 -13.28 -6.94 1.06
CA GLY A 41 -14.09 -5.80 0.61
C GLY A 41 -15.38 -6.20 -0.10
N ALA A 42 -15.40 -7.36 -0.77
CA ALA A 42 -16.57 -7.88 -1.46
C ALA A 42 -17.43 -8.83 -0.60
N ALA A 43 -17.02 -9.15 0.63
CA ALA A 43 -17.63 -10.22 1.42
C ALA A 43 -19.11 -9.98 1.77
N THR A 44 -19.54 -8.73 1.85
CA THR A 44 -20.93 -8.35 2.18
C THR A 44 -21.89 -8.56 1.01
N HIS A 45 -21.40 -8.58 -0.23
CA HIS A 45 -22.23 -8.53 -1.43
C HIS A 45 -22.09 -9.75 -2.34
N TYR A 46 -20.99 -10.50 -2.21
CA TYR A 46 -20.64 -11.58 -3.14
C TYR A 46 -20.28 -12.87 -2.42
N GLY A 47 -20.58 -13.98 -3.08
CA GLY A 47 -20.25 -15.32 -2.61
C GLY A 47 -18.74 -15.56 -2.54
N LEU A 48 -18.37 -16.71 -1.96
CA LEU A 48 -16.97 -17.10 -1.86
C LEU A 48 -16.35 -17.37 -3.24
N ASP A 49 -17.12 -18.00 -4.15
CA ASP A 49 -16.62 -18.39 -5.47
C ASP A 49 -16.35 -17.18 -6.37
N GLU A 50 -17.24 -16.18 -6.33
CA GLU A 50 -17.05 -14.92 -7.04
C GLU A 50 -15.79 -14.19 -6.57
N ARG A 51 -15.60 -14.09 -5.25
CA ARG A 51 -14.41 -13.46 -4.67
C ARG A 51 -13.13 -14.20 -5.03
N ARG A 52 -13.15 -15.54 -5.03
CA ARG A 52 -12.01 -16.37 -5.47
C ARG A 52 -11.72 -16.16 -6.96
N ALA A 53 -12.74 -16.06 -7.80
CA ALA A 53 -12.55 -15.81 -9.23
C ALA A 53 -11.81 -14.49 -9.47
N TRP A 54 -12.18 -13.41 -8.75
CA TRP A 54 -11.48 -12.13 -8.86
C TRP A 54 -10.10 -12.14 -8.22
N ALA A 55 -9.96 -12.74 -7.03
CA ALA A 55 -8.68 -12.80 -6.32
C ALA A 55 -7.63 -13.60 -7.09
N ASN A 56 -8.05 -14.63 -7.83
CA ASN A 56 -7.18 -15.48 -8.66
C ASN A 56 -6.98 -14.94 -10.08
N ALA A 57 -7.66 -13.85 -10.47
CA ALA A 57 -7.44 -13.22 -11.78
C ALA A 57 -6.01 -12.66 -11.90
N LEU A 58 -5.36 -12.38 -10.77
CA LEU A 58 -3.93 -12.11 -10.69
C LEU A 58 -3.23 -13.13 -9.77
N PRO A 59 -2.10 -13.71 -10.19
CA PRO A 59 -1.29 -14.56 -9.30
C PRO A 59 -0.81 -13.80 -8.07
N ARG A 60 -0.68 -14.50 -6.93
CA ARG A 60 -0.06 -13.97 -5.71
C ARG A 60 1.48 -13.97 -5.76
N GLU A 61 2.06 -14.19 -6.93
CA GLU A 61 3.51 -14.19 -7.12
C GLU A 61 4.04 -12.77 -7.37
N ALA A 62 5.10 -12.37 -6.66
CA ALA A 62 5.70 -11.05 -6.80
C ALA A 62 6.14 -10.73 -8.24
N SER A 63 6.56 -11.73 -9.02
CA SER A 63 6.94 -11.59 -10.44
C SER A 63 5.80 -11.04 -11.30
N ALA A 64 4.57 -11.54 -11.13
CA ALA A 64 3.40 -11.09 -11.86
C ALA A 64 3.02 -9.64 -11.55
N TRP A 65 3.33 -9.20 -10.32
CA TRP A 65 3.08 -7.84 -9.87
C TRP A 65 4.19 -6.89 -10.32
N ALA A 66 5.46 -7.31 -10.23
CA ALA A 66 6.66 -6.56 -10.62
C ALA A 66 6.67 -6.15 -12.10
N ALA A 67 6.05 -6.95 -12.96
CA ALA A 67 5.91 -6.65 -14.39
C ALA A 67 5.08 -5.38 -14.67
N ARG A 68 4.35 -4.85 -13.68
CA ARG A 68 3.49 -3.66 -13.82
C ARG A 68 4.21 -2.35 -13.51
N GLN A 69 5.46 -2.41 -13.06
CA GLN A 69 6.28 -1.24 -12.71
C GLN A 69 7.45 -1.05 -13.68
N ALA A 70 7.43 -1.77 -14.82
CA ALA A 70 8.39 -1.62 -15.91
C ALA A 70 8.16 -0.35 -16.73
#